data_AF-A0A928VGR5-F1
#
_entry.id   AF-A0A928VGR5-F1
#
_cell.length_a   1.000
_cell.length_b   1.000
_cell.length_c   1.000
_cell.angle_alpha   90.00
_cell.angle_beta   90.00
_cell.angle_gamma   90.00
#
_symmetry.space_group_name_H-M   'P 1'
#
loop_
_entity.id
_entity.type
_entity.pdbx_description
1 polymer ?
#
loop_
_entity_poly.entity_id
_entity_poly.type
_entity_poly.pdbx_seq_one_letter_code
_entity_poly.pdbx_strand_id
1 'polypeptide(L)'
;RIPTEADLKVYLKRWDRKYGLTYKVLDILQTVFYRTDATREAFVEMCSDIDVQKLTFDSYLYKTVVPANPLVQLKITAKTIGSLIRGNALAP
;
A
#
# COMPACT_ATOMS: atom_id res chain seq x y z
N ARG A 1 9.25 -19.41 30.28
CA ARG A 1 8.09 -20.28 29.93
C ARG A 1 7.85 -20.18 28.44
N ILE A 2 7.51 -21.27 27.76
CA ILE A 2 7.10 -21.23 26.34
C ILE A 2 5.71 -20.55 26.29
N PRO A 3 5.45 -19.60 25.38
CA PRO A 3 4.12 -18.99 25.23
C PRO A 3 3.06 -20.03 24.88
N THR A 4 1.89 -19.91 25.49
CA THR A 4 0.71 -20.71 25.11
C THR A 4 0.03 -20.12 23.87
N GLU A 5 -0.85 -20.87 23.22
CA GLU A 5 -1.67 -20.35 22.12
C GLU A 5 -2.49 -19.11 22.54
N ALA A 6 -3.00 -19.09 23.77
CA ALA A 6 -3.73 -17.95 24.31
C ALA A 6 -2.84 -16.70 24.44
N ASP A 7 -1.59 -16.86 24.87
CA ASP A 7 -0.62 -15.76 24.92
C ASP A 7 -0.36 -15.19 23.52
N LEU A 8 -0.23 -16.07 22.51
CA LEU A 8 -0.01 -15.67 21.11
C LEU A 8 -1.21 -14.92 20.53
N LYS A 9 -2.44 -15.36 20.77
CA LYS A 9 -3.66 -14.66 20.31
C LYS A 9 -3.76 -13.24 20.86
N VAL A 10 -3.40 -13.04 22.14
CA VAL A 10 -3.38 -11.71 22.75
C VAL A 10 -2.31 -10.83 22.10
N TYR A 11 -1.13 -11.38 21.84
CA TYR A 11 -0.07 -10.68 21.12
C TYR A 11 -0.51 -10.28 19.71
N LEU A 12 -1.03 -11.22 18.91
CA LEU A 12 -1.52 -10.99 17.55
C LEU A 12 -2.61 -9.91 17.52
N LYS A 13 -3.58 -9.95 18.46
CA LYS A 13 -4.61 -8.90 18.55
C LYS A 13 -4.03 -7.50 18.75
N ARG A 14 -2.98 -7.36 19.57
CA ARG A 14 -2.30 -6.07 19.79
C ARG A 14 -1.48 -5.67 18.56
N TRP A 15 -0.83 -6.64 17.93
CA TRP A 15 -0.04 -6.46 16.72
C TRP A 15 -0.91 -6.00 15.54
N ASP A 16 -1.99 -6.72 15.25
CA ASP A 16 -2.92 -6.43 14.16
C ASP A 16 -3.59 -5.07 14.35
N ARG A 17 -3.95 -4.72 15.59
CA ARG A 17 -4.47 -3.38 15.89
C ARG A 17 -3.46 -2.28 15.53
N LYS A 18 -2.16 -2.52 15.70
CA LYS A 18 -1.12 -1.51 15.48
C LYS A 18 -0.64 -1.46 14.03
N TYR A 19 -0.47 -2.62 13.38
CA TYR A 19 0.20 -2.74 12.08
C TYR A 19 -0.63 -3.43 11.01
N GLY A 20 -1.79 -4.01 11.34
CA GLY A 20 -2.60 -4.76 10.38
C GLY A 20 -2.98 -3.94 9.15
N LEU A 21 -3.25 -2.64 9.33
CA LEU A 21 -3.53 -1.74 8.21
C LEU A 21 -2.30 -1.55 7.31
N THR A 22 -1.10 -1.39 7.88
CA THR A 22 0.15 -1.28 7.12
C THR A 22 0.38 -2.48 6.24
N TYR A 23 0.27 -3.69 6.80
CA TYR A 23 0.45 -4.92 6.04
C TYR A 23 -0.64 -5.12 4.98
N LYS A 24 -1.89 -4.74 5.28
CA LYS A 24 -2.97 -4.79 4.29
C LYS A 24 -2.73 -3.86 3.09
N VAL A 25 -2.20 -2.66 3.32
CA VAL A 25 -1.82 -1.76 2.22
C VAL A 25 -0.72 -2.37 1.35
N LEU A 26 0.32 -2.93 1.96
CA LEU A 26 1.40 -3.59 1.22
C LEU A 26 0.90 -4.78 0.39
N ASP A 27 -0.01 -5.58 0.95
CA ASP A 27 -0.63 -6.71 0.26
C ASP A 27 -1.45 -6.27 -0.97
N ILE A 28 -2.20 -5.16 -0.85
CA ILE A 28 -2.91 -4.56 -1.99
C ILE A 28 -1.94 -4.08 -3.06
N LEU A 29 -0.88 -3.36 -2.69
CA LEU A 29 0.12 -2.87 -3.64
C LEU A 29 0.78 -4.05 -4.39
N GLN A 30 1.15 -5.11 -3.68
CA GLN A 30 1.70 -6.32 -4.30
C GLN A 30 0.69 -6.97 -5.24
N THR A 31 -0.54 -7.19 -4.77
CA THR A 31 -1.59 -7.85 -5.55
C THR A 31 -1.93 -7.07 -6.82
N VAL A 32 -1.93 -5.73 -6.79
CA VAL A 32 -2.26 -4.92 -7.96
C VAL A 32 -1.08 -4.81 -8.92
N PHE A 33 0.11 -4.46 -8.40
CA PHE A 33 1.21 -3.99 -9.25
C PHE A 33 2.21 -5.06 -9.65
N TYR A 34 2.29 -6.19 -8.92
CA TYR A 34 3.31 -7.22 -9.18
C TYR A 34 2.82 -8.34 -10.09
N ARG A 35 1.72 -8.14 -10.84
CA ARG A 35 1.10 -9.18 -11.70
C ARG A 35 1.70 -9.26 -13.10
N THR A 36 1.90 -8.14 -13.76
CA THR A 36 2.44 -8.06 -15.14
C THR A 36 3.46 -6.94 -15.26
N ASP A 37 4.25 -6.93 -16.33
CA ASP A 37 5.22 -5.87 -16.56
C ASP A 37 4.53 -4.50 -16.74
N ALA A 38 3.40 -4.45 -17.43
CA ALA A 38 2.60 -3.23 -17.56
C ALA A 38 2.17 -2.67 -16.18
N THR A 39 1.75 -3.53 -15.25
CA THR A 39 1.39 -3.07 -13.90
C THR A 39 2.62 -2.67 -13.07
N ARG A 40 3.79 -3.27 -13.31
CA ARG A 40 5.03 -2.88 -12.64
C ARG A 40 5.52 -1.52 -13.12
N GLU A 41 5.45 -1.24 -14.42
CA GLU A 41 5.78 0.08 -14.96
C GLU A 41 4.80 1.15 -14.46
N ALA A 42 3.50 0.84 -14.35
CA ALA A 42 2.53 1.75 -13.74
C ALA A 42 2.83 2.04 -12.26
N PHE A 43 3.41 1.07 -11.53
CA PHE A 43 3.88 1.30 -10.17
C PHE A 43 5.09 2.22 -10.09
N VAL A 44 6.04 2.07 -11.02
CA VAL A 44 7.19 2.98 -11.14
C VAL A 44 6.72 4.40 -11.46
N GLU A 45 5.78 4.55 -12.39
CA GLU A 45 5.16 5.85 -12.71
C GLU A 45 4.51 6.46 -11.46
N MET A 46 3.74 5.69 -10.71
CA MET A 46 3.12 6.15 -9.46
C MET A 46 4.17 6.61 -8.41
N CYS A 47 5.30 5.89 -8.29
CA CYS A 47 6.38 6.25 -7.37
C CYS A 47 7.08 7.57 -7.74
N SER A 48 6.94 8.05 -8.98
CA SER A 48 7.48 9.35 -9.39
C SER A 48 6.69 10.56 -8.84
N ASP A 49 5.47 10.35 -8.32
CA ASP A 49 4.64 11.40 -7.76
C ASP A 49 5.16 11.86 -6.38
N ILE A 50 5.36 13.17 -6.21
CA ILE A 50 5.92 13.75 -4.97
C ILE A 50 5.02 13.52 -3.75
N ASP A 51 3.70 13.44 -3.93
CA ASP A 51 2.76 13.17 -2.84
C ASP A 51 2.92 11.70 -2.38
N VAL A 52 3.13 10.78 -3.34
CA VAL A 52 3.41 9.36 -3.06
C VAL A 52 4.74 9.22 -2.32
N GLN A 53 5.79 9.89 -2.77
CA GLN A 53 7.10 9.85 -2.11
C GLN A 53 7.03 10.33 -0.66
N LYS A 54 6.36 11.47 -0.39
CA LYS A 54 6.16 11.98 0.97
C LYS A 54 5.43 10.96 1.84
N LEU A 55 4.31 10.41 1.34
CA LEU A 55 3.56 9.39 2.06
C LEU A 55 4.40 8.14 2.35
N THR A 56 5.22 7.70 1.40
CA THR A 56 6.13 6.57 1.57
C THR A 56 7.18 6.86 2.63
N PHE A 57 7.84 8.02 2.59
CA PHE A 57 8.86 8.39 3.58
C PHE A 57 8.26 8.59 4.97
N ASP A 58 7.11 9.25 5.10
CA ASP A 58 6.41 9.40 6.38
C ASP A 58 6.01 8.03 6.94
N SER A 59 5.42 7.17 6.11
CA SER A 59 5.04 5.82 6.52
C SER A 59 6.26 4.98 6.90
N TYR A 60 7.39 5.16 6.22
CA TYR A 60 8.64 4.48 6.52
C TYR A 60 9.25 4.96 7.84
N LEU A 61 9.27 6.27 8.11
CA LEU A 61 9.88 6.83 9.32
C LEU A 61 9.03 6.55 10.56
N TYR A 62 7.72 6.77 10.47
CA TYR A 62 6.82 6.65 11.61
C TYR A 62 6.23 5.24 11.78
N LYS A 63 6.48 4.34 10.82
CA LYS A 63 5.99 2.95 10.81
C LYS A 63 4.48 2.83 10.97
N THR A 64 3.76 3.86 10.52
CA THR A 64 2.31 3.93 10.53
C THR A 64 1.84 4.27 9.13
N VAL A 65 0.68 3.76 8.74
CA VAL A 65 -0.02 4.34 7.60
C VAL A 65 -0.57 5.67 8.10
N VAL A 66 0.06 6.77 7.68
CA VAL A 66 -0.50 8.10 7.92
C VAL A 66 -1.85 8.13 7.20
N PRO A 67 -2.96 8.45 7.88
CA PRO A 67 -4.23 8.64 7.18
C PRO A 67 -4.03 9.77 6.18
N ALA A 68 -3.84 9.42 4.91
CA ALA A 68 -3.73 10.41 3.86
C ALA A 68 -5.05 11.19 3.85
N ASN A 69 -4.97 12.51 3.81
CA ASN A 69 -6.15 13.37 3.62
C ASN A 69 -7.05 12.74 2.54
N PRO A 70 -8.37 12.58 2.77
CA PRO A 70 -9.29 11.94 1.83
C PRO A 70 -9.16 12.44 0.38
N LEU A 71 -8.82 13.72 0.20
CA LEU A 71 -8.58 14.34 -1.10
C LEU A 71 -7.30 13.82 -1.79
N VAL A 72 -6.25 13.55 -1.03
CA VAL A 72 -4.99 12.96 -1.52
C VAL A 72 -5.22 11.49 -1.88
N GLN A 73 -5.95 10.74 -1.05
CA GLN A 73 -6.33 9.36 -1.35
C GLN A 73 -7.17 9.27 -2.64
N LEU A 74 -8.16 10.15 -2.80
CA LEU A 74 -9.00 10.19 -4.00
C LEU A 74 -8.18 10.53 -5.27
N LYS A 75 -7.25 11.49 -5.16
CA LYS A 75 -6.36 11.91 -6.27
C LYS A 75 -5.42 10.77 -6.68
N ILE A 76 -4.84 10.05 -5.73
CA ILE A 76 -3.96 8.90 -6.01
C ILE A 76 -4.77 7.77 -6.64
N THR A 77 -5.93 7.40 -6.07
CA THR A 77 -6.80 6.35 -6.63
C THR A 77 -7.26 6.68 -8.04
N ALA A 78 -7.66 7.94 -8.32
CA ALA A 78 -8.06 8.37 -9.65
C ALA A 78 -6.90 8.30 -10.67
N LYS A 79 -5.69 8.70 -10.28
CA LYS A 79 -4.49 8.57 -11.14
C LYS A 79 -4.13 7.11 -11.40
N THR A 80 -4.16 6.25 -10.39
CA THR A 80 -3.89 4.81 -10.53
C THR A 80 -4.90 4.13 -11.47
N ILE A 81 -6.20 4.44 -11.35
CA ILE A 81 -7.23 3.95 -12.28
C ILE A 81 -6.95 4.46 -13.71
N GLY A 82 -6.59 5.74 -13.86
CA GLY A 82 -6.23 6.32 -15.14
C GLY A 82 -5.02 5.64 -15.81
N SER A 83 -3.95 5.39 -15.06
CA SER A 83 -2.76 4.68 -15.56
C SER A 83 -3.05 3.21 -15.89
N LEU A 84 -3.89 2.52 -15.10
CA LEU A 84 -4.30 1.14 -15.39
C LEU A 84 -5.17 1.03 -16.66
N ILE A 85 -6.11 1.95 -16.86
CA ILE A 85 -6.93 2.00 -18.08
C ILE A 85 -6.05 2.30 -19.29
N ARG A 86 -5.13 3.27 -19.19
CA ARG A 86 -4.22 3.62 -20.28
C ARG A 86 -3.25 2.47 -20.59
N GLY A 87 -2.72 1.80 -19.58
CA GLY A 87 -1.84 0.66 -19.73
C GLY A 87 -2.53 -0.54 -20.38
N ASN A 88 -3.80 -0.83 -20.04
CA ASN A 88 -4.57 -1.87 -20.71
C ASN A 88 -5.02 -1.49 -22.14
N ALA A 89 -5.22 -0.21 -22.41
CA ALA A 89 -5.63 0.27 -23.74
C ALA A 89 -4.46 0.40 -24.73
N LEU A 90 -3.22 0.53 -24.22
CA LEU A 90 -2.00 0.66 -25.02
C LEU A 90 -1.10 -0.59 -24.94
N ALA A 91 -1.51 -1.62 -24.21
CA ALA A 91 -0.85 -2.92 -24.25
C ALA A 91 -1.10 -3.56 -25.64
N PRO A 92 -0.04 -4.00 -26.35
CA PRO A 92 -0.16 -4.65 -27.65
C PRO A 92 -0.87 -6.01 -27.59
#